data_AF-A0A5P3XD95-F1
#
_entry.id   AF-A0A5P3XD95-F1
#
_cell.length_a   1.000
_cell.length_b   1.000
_cell.length_c   1.000
_cell.angle_alpha   90.00
_cell.angle_beta   90.00
_cell.angle_gamma   90.00
#
_symmetry.space_group_name_H-M   'P 1'
#
loop_
_entity.id
_entity.type
_entity.pdbx_description
1 polymer ?
#
loop_
_entity_poly.entity_id
_entity_poly.type
_entity_poly.pdbx_seq_one_letter_code
_entity_poly.pdbx_strand_id
1 'polypeptide(L)'
;MNKKIAIATLAFMPLTATNVFASGQEGIVTAPSLNVRSEPSTGSSFLFSIKQNEKVTILESQDGWYKIKAGNGNSGWASSEYIKTDINQNNQSESKRTVTADVLNMRSGASTSYRTIAKIKKGTEVELISESNGWSKIKY
;
A
#
# COMPACT_ATOMS: atom_id res chain seq x y z
N MET A 1 -0.65 10.06 40.03
CA MET A 1 -2.05 10.11 39.55
C MET A 1 -2.10 9.33 38.24
N ASN A 2 -2.57 8.09 38.34
CA ASN A 2 -2.27 7.03 37.38
C ASN A 2 -3.41 6.95 36.36
N LYS A 3 -3.16 7.36 35.12
CA LYS A 3 -4.16 7.24 34.05
C LYS A 3 -4.11 5.82 33.49
N LYS A 4 -5.14 5.04 33.86
CA LYS A 4 -5.45 3.73 33.27
C LYS A 4 -5.75 3.93 31.78
N ILE A 5 -5.16 3.11 30.91
CA ILE A 5 -5.60 2.98 29.52
C ILE A 5 -5.86 1.49 29.28
N ALA A 6 -7.05 1.22 28.75
CA ALA A 6 -7.69 -0.08 28.65
C ALA A 6 -6.98 -1.03 27.66
N ILE A 7 -7.06 -2.33 27.96
CA ILE A 7 -6.73 -3.42 27.06
C ILE A 7 -7.92 -3.59 26.11
N ALA A 8 -7.79 -3.15 24.87
CA ALA A 8 -8.68 -3.55 23.79
C ALA A 8 -8.05 -4.77 23.11
N THR A 9 -8.79 -5.87 23.06
CA THR A 9 -8.46 -7.08 22.32
C THR A 9 -8.10 -6.73 20.87
N LEU A 10 -6.82 -6.88 20.52
CA LEU A 10 -6.32 -6.77 19.16
C LEU A 10 -6.78 -8.00 18.37
N ALA A 11 -7.94 -7.89 17.71
CA ALA A 11 -8.14 -8.65 16.49
C ALA A 11 -7.04 -8.21 15.52
N PHE A 12 -6.08 -9.09 15.27
CA PHE A 12 -5.07 -8.90 14.23
C PHE A 12 -5.79 -8.99 12.89
N MET A 13 -6.43 -7.89 12.47
CA MET A 13 -6.77 -7.72 11.07
C MET A 13 -5.43 -7.47 10.35
N PRO A 14 -5.04 -8.30 9.38
CA PRO A 14 -3.90 -7.97 8.54
C PRO A 14 -4.19 -6.61 7.90
N LEU A 15 -3.32 -5.63 8.17
CA LEU A 15 -3.31 -4.37 7.44
C LEU A 15 -2.80 -4.72 6.05
N THR A 16 -3.66 -5.23 5.17
CA THR A 16 -3.32 -5.36 3.76
C THR A 16 -3.10 -3.94 3.27
N ALA A 17 -1.87 -3.65 2.86
CA ALA A 17 -1.57 -2.40 2.19
C ALA A 17 -2.28 -2.44 0.85
N THR A 18 -3.51 -1.94 0.79
CA THR A 18 -4.20 -1.71 -0.47
C THR A 18 -3.50 -0.53 -1.11
N ASN A 19 -2.66 -0.78 -2.11
CA ASN A 19 -2.18 0.27 -2.99
C ASN A 19 -3.40 0.79 -3.75
N VAL A 20 -3.99 1.89 -3.25
CA VAL A 20 -5.05 2.59 -3.96
C VAL A 20 -4.38 3.28 -5.14
N PHE A 21 -4.39 2.61 -6.30
CA PHE A 21 -4.04 3.26 -7.55
C PHE A 21 -5.02 4.42 -7.75
N ALA A 22 -4.50 5.58 -8.11
CA ALA A 22 -5.35 6.67 -8.57
C ALA A 22 -6.23 6.12 -9.70
N SER A 23 -7.55 6.18 -9.53
CA SER A 23 -8.52 5.74 -10.54
C SER A 23 -8.19 6.42 -11.86
N GLY A 24 -7.70 5.66 -12.85
CA GLY A 24 -7.28 6.19 -14.14
C GLY A 24 -5.86 5.85 -14.59
N GLN A 25 -5.13 5.02 -13.85
CA GLN A 25 -3.79 4.57 -14.26
C GLN A 25 -3.88 3.63 -15.47
N GLU A 26 -3.15 3.91 -16.55
CA GLU A 26 -3.09 2.98 -17.69
C GLU A 26 -2.04 1.88 -17.47
N GLY A 27 -2.39 0.66 -17.89
CA GLY A 27 -1.52 -0.50 -17.93
C GLY A 27 -1.58 -1.21 -19.27
N ILE A 28 -0.49 -1.86 -19.65
CA ILE A 28 -0.36 -2.66 -20.88
C ILE A 28 -0.28 -4.13 -20.48
N VAL A 29 -1.14 -4.95 -21.07
CA VAL A 29 -1.10 -6.40 -20.87
C VAL A 29 0.12 -6.99 -21.57
N THR A 30 0.96 -7.69 -20.82
CA THR A 30 2.18 -8.34 -21.34
C THR A 30 1.98 -9.82 -21.67
N ALA A 31 0.96 -10.46 -21.10
CA ALA A 31 0.64 -11.86 -21.35
C ALA A 31 -0.10 -12.04 -22.69
N PRO A 32 0.10 -13.18 -23.39
CA PRO A 32 -0.61 -13.53 -24.64
C PRO A 32 -2.13 -13.51 -24.48
N SER A 33 -2.63 -13.99 -23.34
CA SER A 33 -4.03 -13.93 -22.95
C SER A 33 -4.10 -13.77 -21.43
N LEU A 34 -4.66 -12.65 -20.98
CA LEU A 34 -4.84 -12.35 -19.57
C LEU A 34 -6.29 -12.56 -19.18
N ASN A 35 -6.52 -13.47 -18.24
CA ASN A 35 -7.85 -13.77 -17.74
C ASN A 35 -8.28 -12.75 -16.69
N VAL A 36 -9.43 -12.14 -16.93
CA VAL A 36 -10.10 -11.22 -16.01
C VAL A 36 -11.20 -11.97 -15.28
N ARG A 37 -11.25 -11.81 -13.97
CA ARG A 37 -12.12 -12.53 -13.05
C ARG A 37 -12.99 -11.58 -12.23
N SER A 38 -14.00 -12.13 -11.57
CA SER A 38 -14.94 -11.35 -10.74
C SER A 38 -14.32 -10.85 -9.44
N GLU A 39 -13.32 -11.55 -8.91
CA GLU A 39 -12.68 -11.25 -7.62
C GLU A 39 -11.15 -11.41 -7.72
N PRO A 40 -10.36 -10.82 -6.81
CA PRO A 40 -8.89 -10.98 -6.76
C PRO A 40 -8.49 -12.37 -6.23
N SER A 41 -8.94 -13.42 -6.91
CA SER A 41 -8.73 -14.81 -6.53
C SER A 41 -8.67 -15.71 -7.75
N THR A 42 -7.76 -16.68 -7.73
CA THR A 42 -7.61 -17.70 -8.78
C THR A 42 -8.80 -18.65 -8.89
N GLY A 43 -9.58 -18.79 -7.81
CA GLY A 43 -10.79 -19.61 -7.76
C GLY A 43 -12.07 -18.89 -8.20
N SER A 44 -11.99 -17.58 -8.46
CA SER A 44 -13.18 -16.78 -8.81
C SER A 44 -13.60 -16.93 -10.27
N SER A 45 -14.85 -16.58 -10.55
CA SER A 45 -15.47 -16.72 -11.86
C SER A 45 -14.72 -15.94 -12.93
N PHE A 46 -14.40 -16.62 -14.04
CA PHE A 46 -13.88 -15.98 -15.24
C PHE A 46 -14.95 -15.08 -15.85
N LEU A 47 -14.59 -13.84 -16.18
CA LEU A 47 -15.47 -12.88 -16.85
C LEU A 47 -15.14 -12.79 -18.34
N PHE A 48 -13.89 -12.44 -18.66
CA PHE A 48 -13.41 -12.26 -20.03
C PHE A 48 -11.89 -12.31 -20.08
N SER A 49 -11.33 -12.41 -21.29
CA SER A 49 -9.88 -12.39 -21.52
C SER A 49 -9.45 -11.16 -22.30
N ILE A 50 -8.28 -10.62 -21.99
CA ILE A 50 -7.66 -9.47 -22.66
C ILE A 50 -6.43 -9.95 -23.42
N LYS A 51 -6.18 -9.39 -24.61
CA LYS A 51 -5.04 -9.80 -25.44
C LYS A 51 -3.76 -9.06 -25.04
N GLN A 52 -2.62 -9.63 -25.43
CA GLN A 52 -1.34 -8.95 -25.29
C GLN A 52 -1.33 -7.60 -26.00
N ASN A 53 -0.59 -6.64 -25.42
CA ASN A 53 -0.44 -5.26 -25.87
C ASN A 53 -1.73 -4.43 -25.84
N GLU A 54 -2.80 -4.96 -25.25
CA GLU A 54 -4.02 -4.20 -25.03
C GLU A 54 -3.84 -3.24 -23.84
N LYS A 55 -4.34 -2.01 -23.99
CA LYS A 55 -4.34 -1.01 -22.94
C LYS A 55 -5.56 -1.16 -22.06
N VAL A 56 -5.35 -1.13 -20.75
CA VAL A 56 -6.40 -1.24 -19.74
C VAL A 56 -6.25 -0.15 -18.71
N THR A 57 -7.36 0.32 -18.14
CA THR A 57 -7.33 1.30 -17.05
C THR A 57 -7.41 0.58 -15.72
N ILE A 58 -6.45 0.76 -14.85
CA ILE A 58 -6.44 0.23 -13.48
C ILE A 58 -7.22 1.20 -12.59
N LEU A 59 -8.20 0.63 -11.91
CA LEU A 59 -9.09 1.30 -10.98
C LEU A 59 -8.66 1.07 -9.53
N GLU A 60 -8.13 -0.13 -9.23
CA GLU A 60 -7.83 -0.56 -7.87
C GLU A 60 -6.75 -1.65 -7.89
N SER A 61 -6.05 -1.84 -6.77
CA SER A 61 -5.27 -3.05 -6.56
C SER A 61 -5.44 -3.65 -5.18
N GLN A 62 -5.35 -4.95 -5.14
CA GLN A 62 -5.53 -5.74 -3.95
C GLN A 62 -4.77 -7.05 -4.09
N ASP A 63 -3.90 -7.36 -3.13
CA ASP A 63 -3.25 -8.67 -2.98
C ASP A 63 -2.60 -9.25 -4.26
N GLY A 64 -1.94 -8.41 -5.06
CA GLY A 64 -1.31 -8.84 -6.33
C GLY A 64 -2.28 -8.94 -7.52
N TRP A 65 -3.46 -8.35 -7.39
CA TRP A 65 -4.44 -8.21 -8.45
C TRP A 65 -4.73 -6.75 -8.73
N TYR A 66 -4.92 -6.43 -10.00
CA TYR A 66 -5.40 -5.14 -10.47
C TYR A 66 -6.84 -5.28 -10.93
N LYS A 67 -7.71 -4.44 -10.36
CA LYS A 67 -9.03 -4.21 -10.91
C LYS A 67 -8.86 -3.30 -12.10
N ILE A 68 -9.13 -3.83 -13.27
CA ILE A 68 -8.99 -3.13 -14.53
C ILE A 68 -10.34 -2.90 -15.18
N LYS A 69 -10.41 -1.87 -16.02
CA LYS A 69 -11.47 -1.57 -16.94
C LYS A 69 -10.91 -1.66 -18.36
N ALA A 70 -11.48 -2.57 -19.13
CA ALA A 70 -11.16 -2.74 -20.53
C ALA A 70 -11.84 -1.68 -21.40
N GLY A 71 -11.32 -1.45 -22.61
CA GLY A 71 -11.85 -0.44 -23.53
C GLY A 71 -13.30 -0.67 -23.97
N ASN A 72 -13.80 -1.90 -23.84
CA ASN A 72 -15.21 -2.27 -24.06
C ASN A 72 -16.15 -1.86 -22.91
N GLY A 73 -15.63 -1.22 -21.85
CA GLY A 73 -16.38 -0.81 -20.67
C GLY A 73 -16.49 -1.88 -19.58
N ASN A 74 -16.09 -3.12 -19.86
CA ASN A 74 -16.12 -4.21 -18.87
C ASN A 74 -15.01 -4.04 -17.84
N SER A 75 -15.33 -4.34 -16.58
CA SER A 75 -14.39 -4.23 -15.47
C SER A 75 -14.25 -5.57 -14.75
N GLY A 76 -13.08 -5.84 -14.19
CA GLY A 76 -12.83 -7.03 -13.39
C GLY A 76 -11.39 -7.10 -12.89
N TRP A 77 -11.03 -8.18 -12.23
CA TRP A 77 -9.73 -8.38 -11.59
C TRP A 77 -8.80 -9.22 -12.46
N ALA A 78 -7.56 -8.76 -12.63
CA ALA A 78 -6.52 -9.47 -13.36
C ALA A 78 -5.21 -9.46 -12.55
N SER A 79 -4.37 -10.49 -12.71
CA SER A 79 -3.10 -10.55 -11.96
C SER A 79 -2.18 -9.38 -12.37
N SER A 80 -1.62 -8.70 -11.35
CA SER A 80 -0.70 -7.57 -11.56
C SER A 80 0.59 -8.00 -12.25
N GLU A 81 0.99 -9.28 -12.13
CA GLU A 81 2.22 -9.82 -12.72
C GLU A 81 2.24 -9.73 -14.25
N TYR A 82 1.06 -9.68 -14.86
CA TYR A 82 0.89 -9.67 -16.31
C TYR A 82 0.52 -8.29 -16.87
N ILE A 83 0.44 -7.27 -16.01
CA ILE A 83 0.10 -5.91 -16.41
C ILE A 83 1.30 -5.01 -16.13
N LYS A 84 1.95 -4.56 -17.21
CA LYS A 84 3.02 -3.58 -17.13
C LYS A 84 2.41 -2.19 -17.13
N THR A 85 2.52 -1.52 -16.01
CA THR A 85 2.18 -0.11 -15.86
C THR A 85 3.46 0.70 -15.85
N ASP A 86 3.43 1.92 -16.39
CA ASP A 86 4.51 2.91 -16.21
C ASP A 86 4.48 3.52 -14.80
N ILE A 87 4.23 2.69 -13.79
CA ILE A 87 4.33 3.08 -12.39
C ILE A 87 5.81 3.27 -12.06
N ASN A 88 6.22 4.53 -11.96
CA ASN A 88 7.15 4.87 -10.91
C ASN A 88 6.45 4.48 -9.60
N GLN A 89 6.87 3.37 -9.00
CA GLN A 89 6.43 2.87 -7.71
C GLN A 89 6.79 3.86 -6.58
N ASN A 90 6.19 5.04 -6.59
CA ASN A 90 6.25 6.03 -5.51
C ASN A 90 4.83 6.22 -4.97
N ASN A 91 4.18 5.12 -4.62
CA ASN A 91 3.08 5.13 -3.65
C ASN A 91 3.63 4.73 -2.26
N GLN A 92 4.73 5.37 -1.88
CA GLN A 92 4.90 5.74 -0.48
C GLN A 92 4.20 7.09 -0.39
N SER A 93 3.00 7.14 0.21
CA SER A 93 2.45 8.42 0.62
C SER A 93 3.46 9.01 1.60
N GLU A 94 4.38 9.84 1.09
CA GLU A 94 5.36 10.57 1.88
C GLU A 94 4.57 11.51 2.78
N SER A 95 4.07 10.99 3.90
CA SER A 95 3.41 11.78 4.91
C SER A 95 4.54 12.44 5.68
N LYS A 96 5.08 13.52 5.10
CA LYS A 96 6.09 14.35 5.74
C LYS A 96 5.48 14.90 7.03
N ARG A 97 6.13 14.59 8.15
CA ARG A 97 5.75 15.05 9.48
C ARG A 97 6.89 15.84 10.07
N THR A 98 6.59 16.93 10.77
CA THR A 98 7.60 17.72 11.46
C THR A 98 7.71 17.26 12.90
N VAL A 99 8.94 17.08 13.38
CA VAL A 99 9.20 16.76 14.78
C VAL A 99 8.89 17.97 15.65
N THR A 100 7.93 17.85 16.56
CA THR A 100 7.52 18.91 17.48
C THR A 100 8.29 18.90 18.81
N ALA A 101 8.94 17.79 19.15
CA ALA A 101 9.74 17.63 20.37
C ALA A 101 11.15 18.19 20.24
N ASP A 102 11.70 18.79 21.30
CA ASP A 102 13.06 19.38 21.32
C ASP A 102 14.14 18.37 20.94
N VAL A 103 14.02 17.13 21.44
CA VAL A 103 14.83 15.98 21.05
C VAL A 103 13.95 14.73 20.98
N LEU A 104 13.80 14.17 19.79
CA LEU A 104 13.14 12.90 19.54
C LEU A 104 14.18 11.78 19.43
N ASN A 105 14.04 10.73 20.25
CA ASN A 105 14.89 9.55 20.16
C ASN A 105 14.30 8.55 19.15
N MET A 106 14.98 8.37 18.02
CA MET A 106 14.68 7.32 17.06
C MET A 106 15.25 6.00 17.59
N ARG A 107 14.42 4.97 17.70
CA ARG A 107 14.80 3.64 18.22
C ARG A 107 14.73 2.58 17.13
N SER A 108 15.49 1.50 17.29
CA SER A 108 15.54 0.41 16.30
C SER A 108 14.28 -0.47 16.25
N GLY A 109 13.28 -0.22 17.10
CA GLY A 109 12.04 -0.97 17.15
C GLY A 109 10.94 -0.21 17.89
N ALA A 110 9.70 -0.70 17.78
CA ALA A 110 8.50 -0.07 18.32
C ALA A 110 8.31 -0.30 19.83
N SER A 111 9.36 -0.02 20.63
CA SER A 111 9.33 -0.09 22.09
C SER A 111 10.47 0.75 22.70
N THR A 112 10.26 1.19 23.95
CA THR A 112 11.28 1.88 24.77
C THR A 112 12.46 0.98 25.16
N SER A 113 12.32 -0.35 25.05
CA SER A 113 13.39 -1.32 25.31
C SER A 113 14.43 -1.40 24.20
N TYR A 114 14.11 -0.93 22.98
CA TYR A 114 15.06 -0.92 21.87
C TYR A 114 16.09 0.20 22.03
N ARG A 115 17.31 -0.05 21.55
CA ARG A 115 18.39 0.94 21.56
C ARG A 115 18.02 2.17 20.72
N THR A 116 18.44 3.33 21.21
CA THR A 116 18.38 4.58 20.44
C THR A 116 19.40 4.52 19.30
N ILE A 117 18.94 4.78 18.08
CA ILE A 117 19.75 4.79 16.86
C ILE A 117 20.01 6.21 16.35
N ALA A 118 19.15 7.18 16.66
CA ALA A 118 19.39 8.59 16.34
C ALA A 118 18.66 9.54 17.30
N LYS A 119 19.10 10.80 17.32
CA LYS A 119 18.42 11.91 18.00
C LYS A 119 18.04 12.96 16.96
N ILE A 120 16.76 13.22 16.82
CA ILE A 120 16.19 14.15 15.84
C ILE A 120 15.76 15.41 16.58
N LYS A 121 16.09 16.59 16.06
CA LYS A 121 15.77 17.87 16.71
C LYS A 121 14.39 18.38 16.29
N LYS A 122 13.83 19.26 17.11
CA LYS A 122 12.61 20.00 16.77
C LYS A 122 12.74 20.71 15.44
N GLY A 123 11.67 20.68 14.66
CA GLY A 123 11.59 21.33 13.36
C GLY A 123 12.15 20.49 12.21
N THR A 124 12.72 19.31 12.47
CA THR A 124 13.12 18.43 11.37
C THR A 124 11.91 17.74 10.74
N GLU A 125 11.84 17.78 9.41
CA GLU A 125 10.90 17.01 8.61
C GLU A 125 11.37 15.55 8.49
N VAL A 126 10.45 14.62 8.73
CA VAL A 126 10.68 13.18 8.62
C VAL A 126 9.56 12.55 7.81
N GLU A 127 9.91 11.53 7.06
CA GLU A 127 8.93 10.82 6.25
C GLU A 127 8.32 9.67 7.06
N LEU A 128 6.99 9.65 7.20
CA LEU A 128 6.33 8.53 7.84
C LEU A 128 6.23 7.34 6.88
N ILE A 129 6.81 6.21 7.29
CA ILE A 129 6.74 4.94 6.57
C ILE A 129 5.56 4.09 7.06
N SER A 130 5.37 3.98 8.38
CA SER A 130 4.26 3.21 8.95
C SER A 130 4.01 3.53 10.42
N GLU A 131 2.86 3.13 10.97
CA GLU A 131 2.53 3.28 12.40
C GLU A 131 2.18 1.93 13.02
N SER A 132 2.75 1.62 14.18
CA SER A 132 2.50 0.36 14.88
C SER A 132 2.72 0.53 16.39
N ASN A 133 1.81 -0.02 17.20
CA ASN A 133 1.92 -0.03 18.66
C ASN A 133 2.14 1.36 19.30
N GLY A 134 1.58 2.43 18.72
CA GLY A 134 1.78 3.80 19.17
C GLY A 134 3.14 4.41 18.78
N TRP A 135 3.89 3.75 17.90
CA TRP A 135 5.15 4.24 17.33
C TRP A 135 5.00 4.55 15.84
N SER A 136 5.65 5.61 15.39
CA SER A 136 5.80 5.96 13.99
C SER A 136 7.16 5.48 13.47
N LYS A 137 7.16 4.59 12.48
CA LYS A 137 8.35 4.25 11.70
C LYS A 137 8.60 5.38 10.72
N ILE A 138 9.75 6.01 10.84
CA ILE A 138 10.09 7.20 10.06
C ILE A 138 11.40 7.00 9.30
N LYS A 139 11.52 7.71 8.17
CA LYS A 139 12.76 7.93 7.45
C LYS A 139 13.27 9.34 7.80
N TYR A 140 14.51 9.42 8.27
CA TYR A 140 15.23 10.63 8.61
C TYR A 140 16.58 10.60 7.93
#